data_AF-A0A151EYW5-F1
#
_entry.id   AF-A0A151EYW5-F1
#
_cell.length_a   1.000
_cell.length_b   1.000
_cell.length_c   1.000
_cell.angle_alpha   90.00
_cell.angle_beta   90.00
_cell.angle_gamma   90.00
#
_symmetry.space_group_name_H-M   'P 1'
#
loop_
_entity.id
_entity.type
_entity.pdbx_description
1 polymer ?
#
loop_
_entity_poly.entity_id
_entity_poly.type
_entity_poly.pdbx_seq_one_letter_code
_entity_poly.pdbx_strand_id
1 'polypeptide(L)' 'MYEREIETKVRKLPENLKKEVLDYIEFLLEKYQGKKIRKRKFKFDWEEGLSDIRDDSLQLNYYKALTFLL' A
#
# COMPACT_ATOMS: atom_id res chain seq x y z
N MET A 1 -15.88 6.07 14.69
CA MET A 1 -16.20 7.30 13.92
C MET A 1 -15.83 7.17 12.44
N TYR A 2 -14.81 6.38 12.07
CA TYR A 2 -14.34 6.22 10.69
C TYR A 2 -15.02 5.09 9.90
N GLU A 3 -15.88 4.29 10.54
CA GLU A 3 -16.40 3.04 9.96
C GLU A 3 -17.20 3.30 8.68
N ARG A 4 -18.08 4.31 8.69
CA ARG A 4 -18.88 4.72 7.52
C ARG A 4 -18.03 5.26 6.37
N GLU A 5 -16.96 5.98 6.70
CA GLU A 5 -16.07 6.56 5.70
C GLU A 5 -15.22 5.47 5.03
N ILE A 6 -14.69 4.53 5.83
CA ILE A 6 -13.96 3.36 5.34
C ILE A 6 -14.86 2.53 4.42
N GLU A 7 -16.07 2.21 4.86
CA GLU A 7 -17.04 1.45 4.05
C GLU A 7 -17.32 2.13 2.70
N THR A 8 -17.54 3.45 2.71
CA THR A 8 -17.81 4.22 1.49
C THR A 8 -16.62 4.20 0.53
N LYS A 9 -15.38 4.30 1.06
CA LYS A 9 -14.16 4.26 0.25
C LYS A 9 -13.90 2.86 -0.31
N VAL A 10 -14.07 1.81 0.50
CA VAL A 10 -13.89 0.40 0.07
C VAL A 10 -14.88 0.00 -1.02
N ARG A 11 -16.13 0.46 -0.94
CA ARG A 11 -17.14 0.20 -1.98
C ARG A 11 -16.78 0.78 -3.35
N LYS A 12 -15.98 1.85 -3.40
CA LYS A 12 -15.53 2.50 -4.65
C LYS A 12 -14.30 1.84 -5.27
N LEU A 13 -13.61 0.97 -4.55
CA LEU A 13 -12.42 0.31 -5.06
C LEU A 13 -12.77 -0.81 -6.05
N PRO A 14 -11.94 -1.03 -7.06
CA PRO A 14 -12.01 -2.23 -7.88
C PRO A 14 -11.66 -3.47 -7.05
N GLU A 15 -12.12 -4.64 -7.50
CA GLU A 15 -12.12 -5.87 -6.70
C GLU A 15 -10.71 -6.36 -6.32
N ASN A 16 -9.73 -6.13 -7.19
CA ASN A 16 -8.32 -6.43 -6.90
C ASN A 16 -7.79 -5.60 -5.71
N LEU A 17 -8.11 -4.30 -5.64
CA LEU A 17 -7.64 -3.43 -4.56
C LEU A 17 -8.38 -3.67 -3.24
N LYS A 18 -9.63 -4.17 -3.28
CA LYS A 18 -10.34 -4.56 -2.05
C LYS A 18 -9.63 -5.71 -1.32
N LYS A 19 -9.01 -6.64 -2.06
CA LYS A 19 -8.22 -7.73 -1.47
C LYS A 19 -7.02 -7.18 -0.70
N GLU A 20 -6.30 -6.22 -1.28
CA GLU A 20 -5.17 -5.55 -0.61
C GLU A 20 -5.60 -4.83 0.68
N VAL A 21 -6.77 -4.18 0.67
CA VAL A 21 -7.30 -3.54 1.88
C VAL A 21 -7.64 -4.57 2.96
N LEU A 22 -8.24 -5.70 2.59
CA LEU A 22 -8.53 -6.79 3.53
C LEU A 22 -7.26 -7.35 4.15
N ASP A 23 -6.22 -7.60 3.34
CA ASP A 23 -4.93 -8.09 3.81
C ASP A 23 -4.32 -7.12 4.83
N TYR A 24 -4.35 -5.82 4.55
CA TYR A 24 -3.83 -4.81 5.49
C TYR A 24 -4.63 -4.76 6.80
N ILE A 25 -5.95 -4.90 6.74
CA ILE A 25 -6.79 -4.98 7.94
C ILE A 25 -6.42 -6.22 8.76
N GLU A 26 -6.26 -7.39 8.13
CA GLU A 26 -5.81 -8.61 8.81
C GLU A 26 -4.46 -8.40 9.51
N PHE A 27 -3.49 -7.79 8.82
CA PHE A 27 -2.19 -7.45 9.40
C PHE A 27 -2.30 -6.55 10.63
N LEU A 28 -3.11 -5.50 10.58
CA LEU A 28 -3.30 -4.60 11.73
C LEU A 28 -3.94 -5.34 12.91
N LEU A 29 -4.92 -6.20 12.65
CA LEU A 29 -5.55 -7.01 13.69
C LEU A 29 -4.55 -7.97 14.32
N GLU A 30 -3.73 -8.67 13.52
CA GLU A 30 -2.68 -9.56 14.02
C GLU A 30 -1.62 -8.80 14.84
N LYS A 31 -1.17 -7.65 14.35
CA LYS A 31 -0.10 -6.85 14.96
C LYS A 31 -0.50 -6.28 16.32
N TYR A 32 -1.74 -5.82 16.47
CA TYR A 32 -2.17 -5.05 17.65
C TYR A 32 -3.17 -5.77 18.55
N GLN A 33 -3.88 -6.81 18.08
CA GLN A 33 -4.84 -7.55 18.94
C GLN A 33 -4.22 -8.75 19.66
N GLY A 34 -2.92 -9.00 19.52
CA GLY A 34 -2.14 -9.91 20.38
C GLY A 34 -2.56 -11.39 20.35
N LYS A 35 -3.53 -11.78 19.51
CA LYS A 35 -3.90 -13.17 19.33
C LYS A 35 -2.82 -13.85 18.49
N LYS A 36 -2.34 -15.01 18.96
CA LYS A 36 -1.62 -16.01 18.16
C LYS A 36 -2.55 -16.59 17.09
N ILE A 37 -3.12 -15.75 16.23
CA ILE A 37 -3.71 -16.21 14.97
C ILE A 37 -2.52 -16.81 14.23
N ARG A 38 -2.66 -18.07 13.80
CA ARG A 38 -1.60 -18.84 13.16
C ARG A 38 -0.91 -17.93 12.15
N LYS A 39 0.41 -17.71 12.30
CA LYS A 39 1.25 -16.91 11.40
C LYS A 39 1.02 -17.38 9.95
N ARG A 40 -0.02 -16.90 9.29
CA ARG A 40 -0.07 -16.90 7.85
C ARG A 40 1.08 -15.96 7.50
N LYS A 41 2.00 -16.41 6.65
CA LYS A 41 3.04 -15.50 6.15
C LYS A 41 2.29 -14.33 5.54
N PHE A 42 2.28 -13.19 6.22
CA PHE A 42 1.73 -11.97 5.67
C PHE A 42 2.56 -11.68 4.41
N LYS A 43 1.92 -11.83 3.25
CA LYS A 43 2.54 -11.59 1.96
C LYS A 43 2.29 -10.13 1.63
N PHE A 44 3.34 -9.32 1.68
CA PHE A 44 3.36 -7.96 1.16
C PHE A 44 3.39 -7.98 -0.38
N ASP A 45 2.46 -8.71 -1.03
CA ASP A 45 2.40 -8.78 -2.50
C ASP A 45 2.07 -7.40 -3.13
N TRP A 46 1.60 -6.44 -2.32
CA TRP A 46 1.33 -5.05 -2.74
C TRP A 46 2.56 -4.11 -2.68
N GLU A 47 3.63 -4.45 -1.94
CA GLU A 47 4.88 -3.66 -1.99
C GLU A 47 5.56 -3.75 -3.36
N GLU A 48 5.35 -4.86 -4.08
CA GLU A 48 5.88 -5.08 -5.42
C GLU A 48 5.29 -4.08 -6.43
N GLY A 49 3.99 -3.77 -6.33
CA GLY A 49 3.32 -2.75 -7.15
C GLY A 49 3.71 -1.29 -6.84
N LEU A 50 4.30 -1.03 -5.67
CA LEU A 50 4.87 0.28 -5.33
C LEU A 50 6.34 0.43 -5.76
N SER A 51 7.02 -0.67 -6.15
CA SER A 51 8.36 -0.61 -6.74
C SER A 51 8.38 0.22 -8.02
N ASP A 52 7.38 0.00 -8.87
CA ASP A 52 7.28 0.66 -10.17
C ASP A 52 7.09 2.18 -10.01
N ILE A 53 6.44 2.63 -8.93
CA ILE A 53 6.20 4.05 -8.67
C ILE A 53 7.42 4.75 -8.05
N ARG A 54 8.35 4.00 -7.42
CA ARG A 54 9.58 4.57 -6.86
C ARG A 54 10.58 4.97 -7.96
N ASP A 55 10.60 4.27 -9.08
CA ASP A 55 11.61 4.48 -10.12
C ASP A 55 11.37 5.77 -10.93
N ASP A 56 10.13 6.03 -11.33
CA ASP A 56 9.79 7.19 -12.18
C ASP A 56 9.96 8.55 -11.48
N SER A 57 9.79 8.59 -10.16
CA SER A 57 9.92 9.84 -9.39
C SER A 57 11.38 10.26 -9.16
N LEU A 58 12.34 9.32 -9.23
CA LEU A 58 13.77 9.60 -9.06
C LEU A 58 14.43 10.00 -10.38
N GLN A 59 14.00 9.43 -11.51
CA GLN A 59 14.60 9.73 -12.82
C GLN A 59 14.35 11.18 -13.27
N LEU A 60 13.19 11.76 -12.96
CA LEU A 60 12.86 13.14 -13.38
C LEU A 60 13.73 14.22 -12.69
N ASN A 61 14.34 13.92 -11.54
CA ASN A 61 15.18 14.87 -10.80
C ASN A 61 16.63 14.94 -11.31
N TYR A 62 17.19 13.86 -11.87
CA TYR A 62 18.57 13.87 -12.37
C TYR A 62 18.71 14.75 -13.62
N TYR A 63 17.79 14.65 -14.57
CA TYR A 63 17.85 15.44 -15.81
C TYR A 63 17.60 16.93 -15.59
N LYS A 64 16.78 17.28 -14.58
CA LYS A 64 16.48 18.67 -14.21
C LYS A 64 17.64 19.36 -13.49
N ALA A 65 18.44 18.60 -12.73
CA ALA A 65 19.65 19.11 -12.08
C ALA A 65 20.79 19.38 -13.09
N LEU A 66 20.93 18.53 -14.11
CA LEU A 66 21.92 18.71 -15.18
C LEU A 66 21.62 19.90 -16.10
N THR A 67 20.35 20.26 -16.29
CA THR A 67 19.98 21.44 -17.10
C THR A 67 20.23 22.77 -16.41
N PHE A 68 20.46 22.79 -15.09
CA PHE A 68 20.80 24.00 -14.33
C PHE A 68 22.32 24.20 -14.16
N LEU A 69 23.14 23.25 -14.63
CA LEU A 69 24.61 23.26 -14.52
C LEU A 69 25.33 23.43 -15.87
N LEU A 70 24.59 23.65 -16.96
CA LEU A 70 25.07 24.10 -18.27
C LEU A 70 24.46 25.47 -18.59
#